data_AF-A0A0Q5JEF7-F1
#
_entry.id   AF-A0A0Q5JEF7-F1
#
_cell.length_a   1.000
_cell.length_b   1.000
_cell.length_c   1.000
_cell.angle_alpha   90.00
_cell.angle_beta   90.00
_cell.angle_gamma   90.00
#
_symmetry.space_group_name_H-M   'P 1'
#
loop_
_entity.id
_entity.type
_entity.pdbx_description
1 polymer ?
#
loop_
_entity_poly.entity_id
_entity_poly.type
_entity_poly.pdbx_seq_one_letter_code
_entity_poly.pdbx_strand_id
1 'polypeptide(L)'
;MKTTHSQLVGALIKGMRRAESARVASIAYRTGGADQTHVCGTPDDASKVIEMFKLDADQVRQIGLVGVEELGEAVCHAWSINAGQLDRVVQWFTAPRVEFVGKHCSELIRAGRIGPVLTMAREHALLRHR
;
A
#
# COMPACT_ATOMS: atom_id res chain seq x y z
N MET A 1 -18.97 -10.29 -13.46
CA MET A 1 -18.40 -9.09 -14.10
C MET A 1 -16.90 -9.22 -14.15
N LYS A 2 -16.26 -8.90 -15.28
CA LYS A 2 -14.79 -8.85 -15.40
C LYS A 2 -14.33 -7.47 -14.96
N THR A 3 -13.47 -7.37 -13.95
CA THR A 3 -12.88 -6.10 -13.52
C THR A 3 -11.99 -5.56 -14.64
N THR A 4 -12.20 -4.30 -15.04
CA THR A 4 -11.37 -3.66 -16.07
C THR A 4 -10.07 -3.12 -15.47
N HIS A 5 -9.07 -2.89 -16.33
CA HIS A 5 -7.84 -2.23 -15.91
C HIS A 5 -8.10 -0.83 -15.32
N SER A 6 -9.03 -0.06 -15.91
CA SER A 6 -9.43 1.25 -15.38
C SER A 6 -10.06 1.18 -13.99
N GLN A 7 -10.85 0.14 -13.70
CA GLN A 7 -11.41 -0.08 -12.36
C GLN A 7 -10.32 -0.43 -11.35
N LEU A 8 -9.32 -1.23 -11.75
CA LEU A 8 -8.18 -1.55 -10.89
C LEU A 8 -7.34 -0.32 -10.56
N VAL A 9 -6.97 0.46 -11.56
CA VAL A 9 -6.23 1.72 -11.38
C VAL A 9 -7.02 2.68 -10.49
N GLY A 10 -8.32 2.84 -10.74
CA GLY A 10 -9.19 3.70 -9.92
C GLY A 10 -9.25 3.27 -8.46
N ALA A 11 -9.38 1.97 -8.19
CA ALA A 11 -9.38 1.43 -6.83
C ALA A 11 -8.04 1.63 -6.12
N LEU A 12 -6.92 1.38 -6.80
CA LEU A 12 -5.58 1.61 -6.26
C LEU A 12 -5.38 3.07 -5.88
N ILE A 13 -5.69 4.00 -6.78
CA ILE A 13 -5.57 5.44 -6.54
C ILE A 13 -6.45 5.88 -5.35
N LYS A 14 -7.68 5.35 -5.25
CA LYS A 14 -8.57 5.65 -4.12
C LYS A 14 -7.94 5.22 -2.79
N GLY A 15 -7.35 4.03 -2.72
CA GLY A 15 -6.59 3.56 -1.57
C GLY A 15 -5.39 4.44 -1.23
N MET A 16 -4.56 4.75 -2.22
CA MET A 16 -3.38 5.61 -2.08
C MET A 16 -3.76 6.99 -1.52
N ARG A 17 -4.84 7.60 -2.01
CA ARG A 17 -5.35 8.88 -1.50
C ARG A 17 -5.80 8.81 -0.04
N ARG A 18 -6.31 7.67 0.44
CA ARG A 18 -6.62 7.51 1.88
C ARG A 18 -5.35 7.57 2.73
N ALA A 19 -4.29 6.87 2.32
CA ALA A 19 -3.00 6.92 3.00
C ALA A 19 -2.40 8.32 3.01
N GLU A 20 -2.47 9.04 1.88
CA GLU A 20 -1.97 10.41 1.78
C GLU A 20 -2.77 11.38 2.66
N SER A 21 -4.09 11.29 2.68
CA SER A 21 -4.93 12.07 3.60
C SER A 21 -4.58 11.82 5.07
N ALA A 22 -4.34 10.56 5.45
CA ALA A 22 -3.91 10.20 6.80
C ALA A 22 -2.52 10.78 7.14
N ARG A 23 -1.59 10.77 6.17
CA ARG A 23 -0.26 11.38 6.31
C ARG A 23 -0.36 12.89 6.53
N VAL A 24 -1.12 13.59 5.70
CA VAL A 24 -1.34 15.04 5.82
C VAL A 24 -1.95 15.40 7.17
N ALA A 25 -2.96 14.66 7.63
CA ALA A 25 -3.56 14.87 8.95
C ALA A 25 -2.55 14.66 10.09
N SER A 26 -1.66 13.65 9.98
CA SER A 26 -0.60 13.39 10.95
C SER A 26 0.47 14.50 10.97
N ILE A 27 0.81 15.07 9.81
CA ILE A 27 1.77 16.18 9.70
C ILE A 27 1.19 17.48 10.24
N ALA A 28 -0.08 17.78 9.96
CA ALA A 28 -0.74 18.99 10.46
C ALA A 28 -0.76 19.08 11.99
N TYR A 29 -0.71 17.93 12.68
CA TYR A 29 -0.64 17.86 14.13
C TYR A 29 0.78 18.07 14.69
N ARG A 30 1.80 18.29 13.84
CA ARG A 30 3.21 18.44 14.24
C ARG A 30 3.71 19.87 14.05
N THR A 31 4.59 20.28 14.96
CA THR A 31 5.29 21.57 14.95
C THR A 31 6.63 21.55 14.19
N GLY A 32 6.87 20.57 13.32
CA GLY A 32 8.15 20.38 12.60
C GLY A 32 7.97 20.20 11.09
N GLY A 33 8.89 20.81 10.32
CA GLY A 33 8.77 21.07 8.87
C GLY A 33 8.54 19.87 7.95
N ALA A 34 8.02 20.18 6.76
CA ALA A 34 7.61 19.23 5.74
C ALA A 34 8.77 18.37 5.24
N ASP A 35 8.76 17.08 5.58
CA ASP A 35 9.62 16.08 4.94
C ASP A 35 9.16 15.90 3.49
N GLN A 36 10.04 16.17 2.52
CA GLN A 36 9.76 15.97 1.09
C GLN A 36 9.71 14.47 0.78
N THR A 37 8.57 13.87 1.12
CA THR A 37 8.28 12.46 0.86
C THR A 37 7.50 12.31 -0.44
N HIS A 38 7.73 11.20 -1.14
CA HIS A 38 7.00 10.85 -2.35
C HIS A 38 5.48 10.84 -2.10
N VAL A 39 4.75 11.69 -2.82
CA VAL A 39 3.28 11.73 -2.78
C VAL A 39 2.74 10.63 -3.69
N CYS A 40 2.10 9.63 -3.11
CA CYS A 40 1.50 8.53 -3.85
C CYS A 40 0.13 8.93 -4.45
N GLY A 41 -0.33 8.21 -5.47
CA GLY A 41 -1.71 8.30 -5.95
C GLY A 41 -1.86 8.75 -7.40
N THR A 42 -0.79 8.66 -8.17
CA THR A 42 -0.82 8.86 -9.62
C THR A 42 -1.16 7.54 -10.35
N PRO A 43 -1.61 7.60 -11.61
CA PRO A 43 -1.75 6.40 -12.45
C PRO A 43 -0.43 5.62 -12.64
N ASP A 44 0.71 6.30 -12.63
CA ASP A 44 2.02 5.67 -12.72
C ASP A 44 2.34 4.86 -11.46
N ASP A 45 1.97 5.36 -10.28
CA ASP A 45 2.09 4.61 -9.03
C ASP A 45 1.21 3.36 -9.04
N ALA A 46 -0.04 3.50 -9.51
CA ALA A 46 -0.95 2.36 -9.64
C ALA A 46 -0.38 1.29 -10.58
N SER A 47 0.23 1.70 -11.70
CA SER A 47 0.88 0.79 -12.64
C SER A 47 2.04 0.04 -11.99
N LYS A 48 2.91 0.72 -11.22
CA LYS A 48 3.99 0.08 -10.45
C LYS A 48 3.45 -0.96 -9.46
N VAL A 49 2.32 -0.69 -8.80
CA VAL A 49 1.70 -1.67 -7.88
C VAL A 49 1.21 -2.91 -8.64
N ILE A 50 0.59 -2.72 -9.79
CA ILE A 50 0.13 -3.84 -10.63
C ILE A 50 1.33 -4.71 -11.04
N GLU A 51 2.44 -4.10 -11.46
CA GLU A 51 3.67 -4.81 -11.83
C GLU A 51 4.31 -5.53 -10.63
N MET A 52 4.37 -4.88 -9.47
CA MET A 52 4.99 -5.42 -8.26
C MET A 52 4.29 -6.69 -7.75
N PHE A 53 2.96 -6.70 -7.75
CA PHE A 53 2.20 -7.85 -7.24
C PHE A 53 1.83 -8.86 -8.32
N LYS A 54 1.88 -8.48 -9.60
CA LYS A 54 1.46 -9.30 -10.74
C LYS A 54 0.07 -9.89 -10.55
N LEU A 55 -0.87 -9.06 -10.09
CA LEU A 55 -2.23 -9.50 -9.79
C LEU A 55 -2.92 -10.01 -11.05
N ASP A 56 -3.23 -11.31 -11.08
CA ASP A 56 -4.03 -11.89 -12.15
C ASP A 56 -5.54 -11.66 -11.93
N ALA A 57 -6.35 -12.02 -12.92
CA ALA A 57 -7.80 -11.80 -12.88
C ALA A 57 -8.50 -12.61 -11.76
N ASP A 58 -7.98 -13.77 -11.39
CA ASP A 58 -8.54 -14.62 -10.34
C ASP A 58 -8.21 -14.03 -8.96
N GLN A 59 -6.98 -13.56 -8.77
CA GLN A 59 -6.56 -12.83 -7.58
C GLN A 59 -7.36 -11.54 -7.40
N VAL A 60 -7.52 -10.74 -8.46
CA VAL A 60 -8.38 -9.55 -8.44
C VAL A 60 -9.81 -9.90 -8.04
N ARG A 61 -10.36 -11.01 -8.56
CA ARG A 61 -11.71 -11.46 -8.21
C ARG A 61 -11.80 -11.89 -6.75
N GLN A 62 -10.78 -12.56 -6.25
CA GLN A 62 -10.70 -13.05 -4.87
C GLN A 62 -10.62 -11.91 -3.85
N ILE A 63 -9.80 -10.89 -4.12
CA ILE A 63 -9.64 -9.75 -3.19
C ILE A 63 -10.74 -8.69 -3.37
N GLY A 64 -11.36 -8.63 -4.55
CA GLY A 64 -12.36 -7.64 -4.90
C GLY A 64 -11.81 -6.21 -4.97
N LEU A 65 -12.63 -5.26 -5.44
CA LEU A 65 -12.20 -3.86 -5.55
C LEU A 65 -11.86 -3.24 -4.19
N VAL A 66 -12.55 -3.64 -3.12
CA VAL A 66 -12.22 -3.17 -1.76
C VAL A 66 -10.83 -3.64 -1.35
N GLY A 67 -10.47 -4.90 -1.60
CA GLY A 67 -9.11 -5.39 -1.36
C GLY A 67 -8.07 -4.69 -2.22
N VAL A 68 -8.40 -4.33 -3.47
CA VAL A 68 -7.51 -3.51 -4.33
C VAL A 68 -7.32 -2.10 -3.74
N GLU A 69 -8.37 -1.48 -3.19
CA GLU A 69 -8.21 -0.20 -2.47
C GLU A 69 -7.31 -0.36 -1.24
N GLU A 70 -7.51 -1.40 -0.43
CA GLU A 70 -6.66 -1.69 0.73
C GLU A 70 -5.19 -1.93 0.33
N LEU A 71 -4.95 -2.60 -0.80
CA LEU A 71 -3.61 -2.78 -1.35
C LEU A 71 -2.97 -1.45 -1.72
N GLY A 72 -3.69 -0.59 -2.45
CA GLY A 72 -3.18 0.74 -2.82
C GLY A 72 -2.80 1.58 -1.59
N GLU A 73 -3.62 1.50 -0.53
CA GLU A 73 -3.36 2.17 0.73
C GLU A 73 -2.12 1.61 1.45
N ALA A 74 -2.00 0.28 1.57
CA ALA A 74 -0.87 -0.38 2.21
C ALA A 74 0.45 -0.06 1.50
N VAL A 75 0.46 -0.06 0.16
CA VAL A 75 1.67 0.27 -0.62
C VAL A 75 2.04 1.74 -0.47
N CYS A 76 1.07 2.65 -0.42
CA CYS A 76 1.37 4.05 -0.17
C CYS A 76 2.00 4.28 1.22
N HIS A 77 1.50 3.61 2.26
CA HIS A 77 2.16 3.63 3.57
C HIS A 77 3.58 3.08 3.49
N ALA A 78 3.82 1.97 2.77
CA ALA A 78 5.15 1.42 2.57
C ALA A 78 6.08 2.40 1.82
N TRP A 79 5.60 3.13 0.81
CA TRP A 79 6.37 4.20 0.15
C TRP A 79 6.74 5.32 1.13
N SER A 80 5.77 5.77 1.94
CA SER A 80 6.02 6.77 2.97
C SER A 80 7.08 6.27 3.96
N ILE A 81 6.98 5.04 4.47
CA ILE A 81 7.95 4.42 5.37
C ILE A 81 9.36 4.36 4.75
N ASN A 82 9.46 4.10 3.45
CA ASN A 82 10.73 3.87 2.76
C ASN A 82 11.21 5.07 1.93
N ALA A 83 10.69 6.28 2.20
CA ALA A 83 11.07 7.52 1.51
C ALA A 83 11.00 7.44 -0.02
N GLY A 84 10.01 6.73 -0.56
CA GLY A 84 9.84 6.59 -2.01
C GLY A 84 10.73 5.52 -2.67
N GLN A 85 11.69 4.92 -1.97
CA GLN A 85 12.64 3.98 -2.56
C GLN A 85 11.97 2.64 -2.91
N LEU A 86 11.77 2.40 -4.21
CA LEU A 86 11.00 1.25 -4.71
C LEU A 86 11.57 -0.10 -4.25
N ASP A 87 12.89 -0.28 -4.29
CA ASP A 87 13.52 -1.54 -3.85
C ASP A 87 13.23 -1.85 -2.38
N ARG A 88 13.21 -0.81 -1.53
CA ARG A 88 12.86 -0.95 -0.12
C ARG A 88 11.38 -1.20 0.10
N VAL A 89 10.51 -0.67 -0.75
CA VAL A 89 9.08 -1.00 -0.75
C VAL A 89 8.87 -2.46 -1.13
N VAL A 90 9.51 -2.93 -2.20
CA VAL A 90 9.48 -4.35 -2.60
C VAL A 90 10.00 -5.22 -1.46
N GLN A 91 11.14 -4.86 -0.85
CA GLN A 91 11.68 -5.56 0.31
C GLN A 91 10.71 -5.56 1.48
N TRP A 92 10.00 -4.46 1.74
CA TRP A 92 9.02 -4.37 2.82
C TRP A 92 7.90 -5.42 2.69
N PHE A 93 7.48 -5.74 1.45
CA PHE A 93 6.46 -6.74 1.16
C PHE A 93 6.99 -8.19 1.04
N THR A 94 8.28 -8.36 0.81
CA THR A 94 8.92 -9.66 0.55
C THR A 94 9.82 -10.13 1.70
N ALA A 95 10.10 -9.29 2.69
CA ALA A 95 10.80 -9.70 3.90
C ALA A 95 9.88 -10.53 4.81
N PRO A 96 10.40 -11.59 5.46
CA PRO A 96 9.65 -12.39 6.42
C PRO A 96 9.30 -11.56 7.65
N ARG A 97 8.07 -11.74 8.17
CA ARG A 97 7.53 -10.95 9.29
C ARG A 97 7.19 -11.85 10.47
N VAL A 98 7.64 -11.49 11.67
CA VAL A 98 7.31 -12.22 12.90
C VAL A 98 5.82 -12.12 13.21
N GLU A 99 5.22 -10.95 12.92
CA GLU A 99 3.79 -10.67 13.02
C GLU A 99 2.94 -11.65 12.19
N PHE A 100 3.54 -12.24 11.16
CA PHE A 100 2.90 -13.20 10.25
C PHE A 100 3.57 -14.58 10.28
N VAL A 101 4.24 -14.93 11.38
CA VAL A 101 4.86 -16.25 11.60
C VAL A 101 5.85 -16.61 10.48
N GLY A 102 6.69 -15.64 10.12
CA GLY A 102 7.71 -15.77 9.08
C GLY A 102 7.21 -15.59 7.65
N LYS A 103 5.91 -15.40 7.43
CA LYS A 103 5.36 -15.18 6.08
C LYS A 103 5.67 -13.79 5.55
N HIS A 104 5.65 -13.66 4.23
CA HIS A 104 5.77 -12.40 3.53
C HIS A 104 4.41 -11.70 3.43
N CYS A 105 4.39 -10.37 3.48
CA CYS A 105 3.15 -9.61 3.26
C CYS A 105 2.55 -9.90 1.87
N SER A 106 3.41 -10.09 0.87
CA SER A 106 2.97 -10.44 -0.49
C SER A 106 2.25 -11.80 -0.55
N GLU A 107 2.60 -12.76 0.30
CA GLU A 107 1.89 -14.05 0.39
C GLU A 107 0.50 -13.87 0.98
N LEU A 108 0.37 -13.07 2.03
CA LEU A 108 -0.93 -12.74 2.62
C LEU A 108 -1.83 -12.01 1.63
N ILE A 109 -1.30 -11.03 0.90
CA ILE A 109 -2.03 -10.28 -0.13
C ILE A 109 -2.53 -11.22 -1.22
N ARG A 110 -1.69 -12.13 -1.74
CA ARG A 110 -2.10 -13.13 -2.74
C ARG A 110 -3.15 -14.11 -2.21
N ALA A 111 -3.15 -14.38 -0.91
CA ALA A 111 -4.20 -15.16 -0.25
C ALA A 111 -5.48 -14.34 0.07
N GLY A 112 -5.55 -13.07 -0.34
CA GLY A 112 -6.67 -12.17 -0.07
C GLY A 112 -6.75 -11.66 1.38
N ARG A 113 -5.67 -11.78 2.14
CA ARG A 113 -5.56 -11.36 3.54
C ARG A 113 -4.87 -10.00 3.65
N ILE A 114 -5.46 -8.97 3.07
CA ILE A 114 -4.86 -7.63 2.97
C ILE A 114 -4.99 -6.85 4.29
N GLY A 115 -6.14 -6.94 4.97
CA GLY A 115 -6.42 -6.23 6.22
C GLY A 115 -5.29 -6.24 7.27
N PRO A 116 -4.74 -7.41 7.66
CA PRO A 116 -3.61 -7.47 8.60
C PRO A 116 -2.35 -6.73 8.12
N VAL A 117 -2.05 -6.81 6.83
CA VAL A 117 -0.91 -6.10 6.22
C VAL A 117 -1.14 -4.60 6.24
N LEU A 118 -2.37 -4.15 5.92
CA LEU A 118 -2.74 -2.74 5.96
C LEU A 118 -2.67 -2.17 7.39
N THR A 119 -3.15 -2.91 8.40
CA THR A 119 -3.05 -2.50 9.80
C THR A 119 -1.59 -2.27 10.20
N MET A 120 -0.71 -3.23 9.91
CA MET A 120 0.73 -3.11 10.19
C MET A 120 1.36 -1.92 9.42
N ALA A 121 0.98 -1.71 8.16
CA ALA A 121 1.48 -0.58 7.36
C ALA A 121 1.09 0.77 7.97
N ARG A 122 -0.16 0.91 8.44
CA ARG A 122 -0.64 2.13 9.12
C ARG A 122 0.13 2.36 10.43
N GLU A 123 0.31 1.34 11.24
CA GLU A 123 1.06 1.42 12.51
C GLU A 123 2.52 1.83 12.27
N HIS A 124 3.21 1.18 11.33
CA HIS A 124 4.59 1.52 10.98
C HIS A 124 4.71 2.95 10.43
N ALA A 125 3.76 3.40 9.62
CA ALA A 125 3.73 4.77 9.13
C ALA A 125 3.59 5.79 10.27
N LEU A 126 2.70 5.53 11.24
CA LEU A 126 2.55 6.37 12.43
C LEU A 126 3.84 6.42 13.26
N LEU A 127 4.55 5.30 13.40
CA LEU A 127 5.81 5.21 14.14
C LEU A 127 6.97 5.93 13.44
N ARG A 128 7.09 5.84 12.09
CA ARG A 128 8.10 6.62 11.35
C ARG A 128 7.97 8.10 11.63
N HIS A 129 6.72 8.55 11.77
CA HIS A 129 6.48 9.93 12.06
C HIS A 129 6.93 10.23 13.50
N ARG A 130 6.60 9.46 14.55
CA ARG A 130 6.95 9.85 15.95
C ARG A 130 8.41 10.25 16.14
#